data_AF-A0AAV1LKE7-F1
#
_entry.id   AF-A0AAV1LKE7-F1
#
_cell.length_a   1.000
_cell.length_b   1.000
_cell.length_c   1.000
_cell.angle_alpha   90.00
_cell.angle_beta   90.00
_cell.angle_gamma   90.00
#
_symmetry.space_group_name_H-M   'P 1'
#
loop_
_entity.id
_entity.type
_entity.pdbx_description
1 polymer ?
#
loop_
_entity_poly.entity_id
_entity_poly.type
_entity_poly.pdbx_seq_one_letter_code
_entity_poly.pdbx_strand_id
1 'polypeptide(L)'
;MYSDVVKFVTECDVCLAYKLPSHCTLGTMGRPNECSRPFQTLSIDLIRPLPPTRKQYCYIFVVSCCFSKYCLMFPLRRATADLVAKHLEDYVFLVHGVPQTIILDNGVQFTSREMDSL
;
A
#
# COMPACT_ATOMS: atom_id res chain seq x y z
N MET A 1 -38.56 -25.10 19.10
CA MET A 1 -37.52 -25.15 20.15
C MET A 1 -36.13 -24.91 19.59
N TYR A 2 -35.54 -25.79 18.79
CA TYR A 2 -34.22 -25.55 18.18
C TYR A 2 -34.18 -24.28 17.30
N SER A 3 -35.24 -24.08 16.51
CA SER A 3 -35.45 -22.90 15.66
C SER A 3 -35.48 -21.57 16.41
N ASP A 4 -35.98 -21.57 17.65
CA ASP A 4 -36.14 -20.35 18.45
C ASP A 4 -34.82 -19.94 19.09
N VAL A 5 -34.03 -20.94 19.50
CA VAL A 5 -32.65 -20.74 19.98
C VAL A 5 -31.77 -20.19 18.87
N VAL A 6 -31.88 -20.72 17.64
CA VAL A 6 -31.13 -20.19 16.49
C VAL A 6 -31.48 -18.73 16.25
N LYS A 7 -32.78 -18.37 16.19
CA LYS A 7 -33.22 -16.99 15.99
C LYS A 7 -32.68 -16.04 17.08
N PHE A 8 -32.80 -16.43 18.33
CA PHE A 8 -32.29 -15.63 19.45
C PHE A 8 -30.77 -15.42 19.37
N VAL A 9 -30.00 -16.47 19.06
CA VAL A 9 -28.53 -16.37 18.95
C VAL A 9 -28.10 -15.56 17.72
N THR A 10 -28.87 -15.57 16.63
CA THR A 10 -28.60 -14.74 15.44
C THR A 10 -28.99 -13.28 15.60
N GLU A 11 -29.92 -12.95 16.48
CA GLU A 11 -30.37 -11.57 16.76
C GLU A 11 -29.66 -10.94 17.96
N CYS A 12 -28.93 -11.72 18.76
CA CYS A 12 -28.24 -11.23 19.95
C CYS A 12 -26.94 -10.50 19.60
N ASP A 13 -26.89 -9.19 19.86
CA ASP A 13 -25.72 -8.33 19.62
C ASP A 13 -24.45 -8.82 20.34
N VAL A 14 -24.59 -9.33 21.57
CA VAL A 14 -23.45 -9.84 22.36
C VAL A 14 -22.85 -11.09 21.70
N CYS A 15 -23.71 -11.99 21.19
CA CYS A 15 -23.26 -13.20 20.51
C CYS A 15 -22.63 -12.87 19.16
N LEU A 16 -23.20 -11.93 18.39
CA LEU A 16 -22.68 -11.50 17.10
C LEU A 16 -21.33 -10.76 17.23
N ALA A 17 -21.15 -9.96 18.27
CA ALA A 17 -19.90 -9.22 18.51
C ALA A 17 -18.71 -10.14 18.85
N TYR A 18 -18.97 -11.26 19.52
CA TYR A 18 -17.92 -12.17 20.01
C TYR A 18 -17.68 -13.39 19.11
N LYS A 19 -18.71 -13.85 18.39
CA LYS A 19 -18.63 -15.06 17.59
C LYS A 19 -18.23 -14.70 16.16
N LEU A 20 -17.05 -15.14 15.74
CA LEU A 20 -16.66 -15.00 14.34
C LEU A 20 -17.61 -15.83 13.45
N PRO A 21 -18.02 -15.29 12.29
CA PRO A 21 -18.77 -16.07 11.31
C PRO A 21 -17.94 -17.28 10.88
N SER A 22 -18.57 -18.47 10.87
CA SER A 22 -17.91 -19.73 10.52
C SER A 22 -17.49 -19.81 9.04
N HIS A 23 -18.07 -18.95 8.20
CA HIS A 23 -17.70 -18.77 6.81
C HIS A 23 -17.33 -17.30 6.59
N CYS A 24 -16.05 -16.96 6.77
CA CYS A 24 -15.53 -15.83 6.01
C CYS A 24 -15.54 -16.25 4.54
N THR A 25 -16.43 -15.65 3.75
CA THR A 25 -16.24 -15.66 2.29
C THR A 25 -14.85 -15.08 2.04
N LEU A 26 -14.00 -15.83 1.33
CA LEU A 26 -12.74 -15.27 0.84
C LEU A 26 -13.12 -13.98 0.11
N GLY A 27 -12.61 -12.84 0.58
CA GLY A 27 -12.89 -11.56 -0.04
C GLY A 27 -12.62 -11.69 -1.54
N THR A 28 -13.56 -11.26 -2.37
CA THR A 28 -13.37 -11.29 -3.82
C THR A 28 -12.21 -10.36 -4.14
N MET A 29 -11.01 -10.91 -4.30
CA MET A 29 -9.86 -10.14 -4.74
C MET A 29 -10.21 -9.58 -6.11
N GLY A 30 -10.24 -8.25 -6.22
CA GLY A 30 -10.43 -7.59 -7.50
C GLY A 30 -9.35 -8.03 -8.50
N ARG A 31 -9.65 -7.92 -9.79
CA ARG A 31 -8.61 -8.13 -10.81
C ARG A 31 -7.55 -7.02 -10.65
N PRO A 32 -6.25 -7.35 -10.69
CA PRO A 32 -5.22 -6.33 -10.67
C PRO A 32 -5.36 -5.43 -11.90
N ASN A 33 -4.96 -4.16 -11.76
CA ASN A 33 -4.99 -3.21 -12.87
C ASN A 33 -4.17 -3.73 -14.05
N GLU A 34 -4.80 -3.85 -15.22
CA GLU A 34 -4.11 -4.23 -16.44
C GLU A 34 -3.11 -3.13 -16.82
N CYS A 35 -1.83 -3.49 -16.84
CA CYS A 35 -0.77 -2.59 -17.30
C CYS A 35 -0.44 -2.96 -18.75
N SER A 36 -0.47 -1.99 -19.65
CA SER A 36 -0.23 -2.19 -21.09
C SER A 36 1.21 -1.89 -21.51
N ARG A 37 1.93 -1.06 -20.74
CA ARG A 37 3.31 -0.66 -21.03
C ARG A 37 4.16 -0.50 -19.77
N PRO A 38 5.50 -0.60 -19.87
CA PRO A 38 6.40 -0.28 -18.77
C PRO A 38 6.16 1.12 -18.23
N PHE A 39 6.33 1.29 -16.91
CA PHE A 39 6.17 2.57 -16.19
C PHE A 39 4.80 3.25 -16.34
N GLN A 40 3.78 2.55 -16.83
CA GLN A 40 2.40 3.06 -16.83
C GLN A 40 1.84 3.17 -15.42
N THR A 41 1.96 2.08 -14.67
CA THR A 41 1.49 1.97 -13.29
C THR A 41 2.68 1.61 -12.41
N LEU A 42 2.89 2.41 -11.38
CA LEU A 42 3.92 2.17 -10.36
C LEU A 42 3.26 1.81 -9.05
N SER A 43 3.80 0.82 -8.36
CA SER A 43 3.49 0.51 -6.97
C SER A 43 4.64 1.03 -6.13
N ILE A 44 4.32 1.85 -5.15
CA ILE A 44 5.29 2.46 -4.26
C ILE A 44 5.06 1.94 -2.85
N ASP A 45 6.14 1.60 -2.17
CA ASP A 45 6.11 1.11 -0.80
C ASP A 45 7.28 1.67 -0.01
N LEU A 46 7.13 1.72 1.31
CA LEU A 46 8.15 2.19 2.23
C LEU A 46 8.36 1.20 3.36
N ILE A 47 9.54 0.59 3.36
CA ILE A 47 9.91 -0.38 4.38
C ILE A 47 10.12 0.38 5.70
N ARG A 48 9.40 -0.08 6.73
CA ARG A 48 9.43 0.36 8.13
C ARG A 48 10.84 0.61 8.66
N PRO A 49 10.97 1.40 9.75
CA PRO A 49 12.28 1.77 10.28
C PRO A 49 13.10 0.51 10.63
N LEU A 50 14.13 0.29 9.83
CA LEU A 50 15.18 -0.70 10.02
C LEU A 50 16.21 -0.18 11.01
N PRO A 51 17.02 -1.08 11.61
CA PRO A 51 18.18 -0.68 12.40
C PRO A 51 19.04 0.32 11.62
N PRO A 52 19.42 1.45 12.22
CA PRO A 52 20.18 2.48 11.53
C PRO A 52 21.52 1.93 11.06
N THR A 53 21.83 2.15 9.79
CA THR A 53 23.18 1.91 9.28
C THR A 53 24.18 2.89 9.90
N ARG A 54 25.49 2.66 9.70
CA ARG A 54 26.55 3.61 10.10
C ARG A 54 26.33 5.03 9.56
N LYS A 55 25.61 5.17 8.43
CA LYS A 55 25.27 6.44 7.79
C LYS A 55 23.86 6.96 8.13
N GLN A 56 23.20 6.36 9.13
CA GLN A 56 21.87 6.71 9.65
C GLN A 56 20.71 6.54 8.65
N TYR A 57 20.85 5.67 7.65
CA TYR A 57 19.70 5.25 6.85
C TYR A 57 18.88 4.22 7.62
N CYS A 58 17.58 4.46 7.69
CA CYS A 58 16.64 3.66 8.48
C CYS A 58 15.45 3.17 7.65
N TYR A 59 15.25 3.67 6.44
CA TYR A 59 14.09 3.34 5.61
C TYR A 59 14.56 2.92 4.22
N ILE A 60 13.75 2.11 3.55
CA ILE A 60 13.95 1.76 2.14
C ILE A 60 12.68 2.16 1.40
N PHE A 61 12.85 3.08 0.45
CA PHE A 61 11.82 3.48 -0.47
C PHE A 61 11.87 2.57 -1.70
N VAL A 62 10.75 1.93 -2.01
CA VAL A 62 10.66 0.95 -3.09
C VAL A 62 9.68 1.46 -4.14
N VAL A 63 10.11 1.48 -5.39
CA VAL A 63 9.28 1.80 -6.55
C VAL A 63 9.30 0.60 -7.48
N SER A 64 8.14 -0.03 -7.69
CA SER A 64 7.99 -1.21 -8.53
C SER A 64 7.10 -0.90 -9.73
N CYS A 65 7.57 -1.23 -10.93
CA CYS A 65 6.75 -1.18 -12.12
C CYS A 65 5.80 -2.38 -12.17
N CYS A 66 4.49 -2.12 -12.20
CA CYS A 66 3.49 -3.18 -12.20
C CYS A 66 3.55 -4.08 -13.45
N PHE A 67 3.99 -3.54 -14.60
CA PHE A 67 4.12 -4.25 -15.88
C PHE A 67 5.35 -5.16 -15.91
N SER A 68 6.55 -4.58 -15.82
CA SER A 68 7.81 -5.32 -15.99
C SER A 68 8.33 -5.97 -14.71
N LYS A 69 7.72 -5.66 -13.55
CA LYS A 69 8.24 -5.99 -12.22
C LYS A 69 9.64 -5.43 -11.94
N TYR A 70 10.04 -4.40 -12.70
CA TYR A 70 11.28 -3.68 -12.46
C TYR A 70 11.18 -2.90 -11.15
N CYS A 71 12.14 -3.08 -10.25
CA CYS A 71 12.13 -2.49 -8.92
C CYS A 71 13.34 -1.58 -8.71
N LEU A 72 13.07 -0.36 -8.24
CA LEU A 72 14.04 0.61 -7.77
C LEU A 72 13.95 0.71 -6.25
N MET A 73 15.10 0.75 -5.59
CA MET A 73 15.17 0.82 -4.13
C MET A 73 16.13 1.93 -3.71
N PHE A 74 15.66 2.83 -2.86
CA PHE A 74 16.42 3.99 -2.40
C PHE A 74 16.50 4.01 -0.86
N PRO A 75 17.70 4.16 -0.28
CA PRO A 75 17.83 4.27 1.17
C PRO A 75 17.43 5.67 1.63
N LEU A 76 16.53 5.77 2.61
CA LEU A 76 16.09 7.02 3.20
C LEU A 76 16.48 7.11 4.69
N ARG A 77 16.90 8.30 5.13
CA ARG A 77 17.13 8.59 6.56
C ARG A 77 15.83 8.89 7.29
N ARG A 78 14.90 9.55 6.61
CA ARG A 78 13.56 9.90 7.08
C ARG A 78 12.57 9.62 5.96
N ALA A 79 11.40 9.12 6.34
CA ALA A 79 10.29 8.86 5.43
C ALA A 79 9.34 10.07 5.40
N THR A 80 9.81 11.20 4.85
CA THR A 80 8.97 12.38 4.63
C THR A 80 8.49 12.44 3.19
N ALA A 81 7.29 12.98 2.97
CA ALA A 81 6.69 13.07 1.65
C ALA A 81 7.57 13.86 0.67
N ASP A 82 8.15 14.98 1.09
CA ASP A 82 9.07 15.79 0.26
C ASP A 82 10.25 14.99 -0.30
N LEU A 83 10.82 14.11 0.52
CA LEU A 83 11.95 13.29 0.11
C LEU A 83 11.51 12.23 -0.89
N VAL A 84 10.36 11.62 -0.66
CA VAL A 84 9.76 10.65 -1.58
C VAL A 84 9.43 11.30 -2.92
N ALA A 85 8.80 12.48 -2.90
CA ALA A 85 8.46 13.26 -4.09
C ALA A 85 9.69 13.56 -4.93
N LYS A 86 10.74 14.10 -4.31
CA LYS A 86 12.02 14.35 -4.98
C LYS A 86 12.64 13.09 -5.57
N HIS A 87 12.59 11.97 -4.85
CA HIS A 87 13.15 10.71 -5.38
C HIS A 87 12.36 10.20 -6.59
N LEU A 88 11.04 10.39 -6.61
CA LEU A 88 10.21 10.05 -7.77
C LEU A 88 10.53 10.94 -8.96
N GLU A 89 10.59 12.25 -8.77
CA GLU A 89 10.94 13.18 -9.83
C GLU A 89 12.33 12.88 -10.41
N ASP A 90 13.35 12.89 -9.55
CA ASP A 90 14.76 12.83 -9.96
C ASP A 90 15.14 11.48 -10.59
N TYR A 91 14.68 10.38 -10.01
CA TYR A 91 15.15 9.04 -10.40
C TYR A 91 14.14 8.23 -11.20
N VAL A 92 12.86 8.60 -11.19
CA VAL A 92 11.81 7.85 -11.89
C VAL A 92 11.26 8.65 -13.06
N PHE A 93 10.77 9.87 -12.82
CA PHE A 93 10.09 10.66 -13.84
C PHE A 93 11.06 11.19 -14.89
N LEU A 94 12.22 11.70 -14.47
CA LEU A 94 13.24 12.19 -15.40
C LEU A 94 13.88 11.06 -16.24
N VAL A 95 13.90 9.82 -15.74
CA VAL A 95 14.58 8.70 -16.41
C VAL A 95 13.62 7.87 -17.25
N HIS A 96 12.43 7.57 -16.74
CA HIS A 96 11.47 6.64 -17.33
C HIS A 96 10.19 7.32 -17.84
N GLY A 97 10.00 8.60 -17.52
CA GLY A 97 8.78 9.34 -17.81
C GLY A 97 7.77 9.30 -16.67
N VAL A 98 6.77 10.18 -16.76
CA VAL A 98 5.70 10.32 -15.76
C VAL A 98 4.70 9.17 -15.90
N PRO A 99 4.39 8.42 -14.82
CA PRO A 99 3.41 7.34 -14.85
C PRO A 99 1.98 7.87 -14.99
N GLN A 100 1.06 7.02 -15.43
CA GLN A 100 -0.37 7.34 -15.44
C GLN A 100 -1.02 7.12 -14.09
N THR A 101 -0.52 6.16 -13.31
CA THR A 101 -1.10 5.81 -12.01
C THR A 101 -0.01 5.38 -11.06
N ILE A 102 -0.10 5.88 -9.84
CA ILE A 102 0.76 5.49 -8.73
C ILE A 102 -0.14 4.85 -7.67
N ILE A 103 0.21 3.62 -7.29
CA ILE A 103 -0.44 2.87 -6.21
C ILE A 103 0.43 3.03 -4.98
N LEU A 104 -0.16 3.58 -3.92
CA LEU A 104 0.47 3.84 -2.63
C LEU A 104 -0.33 3.10 -1.55
N ASP A 105 0.30 2.79 -0.43
CA ASP A 105 -0.44 2.42 0.77
C ASP A 105 -0.99 3.68 1.47
N ASN A 106 -1.95 3.51 2.38
CA ASN A 106 -2.50 4.62 3.17
C ASN A 106 -1.55 5.01 4.33
N GLY A 107 -0.24 4.91 4.11
CA GLY A 107 0.77 5.38 5.05
C GLY A 107 0.62 6.88 5.29
N VAL A 108 0.81 7.31 6.54
CA VAL A 108 0.84 8.73 6.93
C VAL A 108 1.90 9.52 6.17
N GLN A 109 2.92 8.85 5.65
CA GLN A 109 3.97 9.47 4.85
C GLN A 109 3.52 9.84 3.42
N PHE A 110 2.37 9.33 2.99
CA PHE A 110 1.84 9.46 1.63
C PHE A 110 0.50 10.20 1.56
N THR A 111 -0.07 10.56 2.71
CA THR A 111 -1.35 11.30 2.81
C THR A 111 -1.15 12.82 2.92
N SER A 112 0.06 13.31 2.66
CA SER A 112 0.36 14.74 2.74
C SER A 112 0.07 15.47 1.43
N ARG A 113 -0.17 16.78 1.52
CA ARG A 113 -0.52 17.63 0.37
C ARG A 113 0.56 17.67 -0.69
N GLU A 114 1.82 17.43 -0.34
CA GLU A 114 2.91 17.39 -1.31
C GLU A 114 2.81 16.18 -2.25
N MET A 115 2.18 15.08 -1.81
CA MET A 115 1.88 13.95 -2.68
C MET A 115 0.66 14.17 -3.57
N ASP A 116 -0.34 14.92 -3.09
CA ASP A 116 -1.53 15.25 -3.89
C ASP A 116 -1.21 16.23 -5.04
N SER A 117 -0.07 16.92 -4.99
CA SER A 117 0.34 17.94 -5.96
C SER A 117 1.35 17.45 -7.01
N LEU A 118 1.79 16.19 -6.90
CA LEU A 118 2.62 15.46 -7.87
C LEU A 118 1.80 14.93 -9.07
#